data_AF-A0A960AGF7-F1
#
_entry.id   AF-A0A960AGF7-F1
#
_cell.length_a   1.000
_cell.length_b   1.000
_cell.length_c   1.000
_cell.angle_alpha   90.00
_cell.angle_beta   90.00
_cell.angle_gamma   90.00
#
_symmetry.space_group_name_H-M   'P 1'
#
loop_
_entity.id
_entity.type
_entity.pdbx_description
1 polymer ?
#
loop_
_entity_poly.entity_id
_entity_poly.type
_entity_poly.pdbx_seq_one_letter_code
_entity_poly.pdbx_strand_id
1 'polypeptide(L)'
;MSADVSRGWLSAIDASTPLTESVCDDVAARLDAMPSVLRSAFRVLDAGLAVLPAPVRRRAHLLPGVGEYVRVVHSLTAVSYYDLVTRDRLIPAPRTPNSPGVLAQPRA
;
A
#
# COMPACT_ATOMS: atom_id res chain seq x y z
N MET A 1 3.04 -9.71 10.82
CA MET A 1 4.12 -9.56 9.81
C MET A 1 3.82 -8.38 8.89
N SER A 2 2.60 -8.26 8.35
CA SER A 2 2.14 -7.09 7.59
C SER A 2 2.54 -5.75 8.23
N ALA A 3 2.19 -5.56 9.51
CA ALA A 3 2.55 -4.37 10.27
C ALA A 3 4.07 -4.15 10.42
N ASP A 4 4.87 -5.22 10.53
CA ASP A 4 6.34 -5.10 10.62
C ASP A 4 6.93 -4.60 9.30
N VAL A 5 6.40 -5.10 8.18
CA VAL A 5 6.80 -4.67 6.82
C VAL A 5 6.41 -3.21 6.60
N SER A 6 5.16 -2.84 6.91
CA SER A 6 4.68 -1.46 6.79
C SER A 6 5.49 -0.50 7.65
N ARG A 7 5.72 -0.81 8.93
CA ARG A 7 6.55 0.00 9.84
C ARG A 7 7.99 0.12 9.35
N GLY A 8 8.56 -0.95 8.80
CA GLY A 8 9.92 -0.91 8.25
C GLY A 8 10.05 0.11 7.11
N TRP A 9 9.08 0.14 6.19
CA TRP A 9 9.05 1.12 5.11
C TRP A 9 8.78 2.54 5.63
N LEU A 10 7.82 2.71 6.53
CA LEU A 10 7.43 4.00 7.11
C LEU A 10 8.55 4.63 7.95
N SER A 11 9.30 3.81 8.68
CA SER A 11 10.50 4.24 9.40
C SER A 11 11.62 4.68 8.47
N ALA A 12 11.73 4.12 7.27
CA ALA A 12 12.76 4.50 6.30
C ALA A 12 12.47 5.87 5.64
N ILE A 13 11.25 6.38 5.77
CA ILE A 13 10.83 7.70 5.26
C ILE A 13 10.51 8.70 6.37
N ASP A 14 10.90 8.40 7.61
CA ASP A 14 10.66 9.24 8.80
C ASP A 14 9.19 9.63 9.01
N ALA A 15 8.25 8.72 8.71
CA ALA A 15 6.83 8.96 8.94
C ALA A 15 6.53 9.11 10.45
N SER A 16 5.61 10.01 10.79
CA SER A 16 5.19 10.20 12.18
C SER A 16 4.50 8.96 12.76
N THR A 17 4.58 8.74 14.07
CA THR A 17 3.90 7.65 14.77
C THR A 17 2.40 7.57 14.49
N PRO A 18 1.60 8.66 14.59
CA PRO A 18 0.15 8.58 14.34
C PRO A 18 -0.18 8.24 12.88
N LEU A 19 0.61 8.75 11.92
CA LEU A 19 0.48 8.38 10.52
C LEU A 19 0.83 6.91 10.30
N THR A 20 1.86 6.43 11.01
CA THR A 20 2.30 5.04 10.92
C THR A 20 1.23 4.06 11.38
N GLU A 21 0.59 4.34 12.53
CA GLU A 21 -0.52 3.54 13.04
C GLU A 21 -1.69 3.54 12.05
N SER A 22 -2.07 4.71 11.55
CA SER A 22 -3.18 4.87 10.60
C SER A 22 -2.95 4.10 9.29
N VAL A 23 -1.73 4.14 8.75
CA VAL A 23 -1.36 3.36 7.55
C VAL A 23 -1.40 1.86 7.84
N CYS A 24 -0.90 1.41 8.99
CA CYS A 24 -0.92 -0.01 9.34
C CYS A 24 -2.35 -0.55 9.46
N ASP A 25 -3.26 0.22 10.07
CA ASP A 25 -4.67 -0.15 10.22
C ASP A 25 -5.39 -0.20 8.87
N ASP A 26 -5.15 0.76 7.97
CA ASP A 26 -5.73 0.75 6.61
C ASP A 26 -5.17 -0.41 5.77
N VAL A 27 -3.87 -0.73 5.88
CA VAL A 27 -3.28 -1.91 5.22
C VAL A 27 -3.95 -3.20 5.72
N ALA A 28 -4.15 -3.35 7.03
CA ALA A 28 -4.84 -4.50 7.59
C ALA A 28 -6.28 -4.60 7.08
N ALA A 29 -7.02 -3.49 7.05
CA ALA A 29 -8.38 -3.43 6.52
C ALA A 29 -8.44 -3.83 5.03
N ARG A 30 -7.49 -3.36 4.21
CA ARG A 30 -7.42 -3.70 2.78
C ARG A 30 -7.08 -5.17 2.56
N LEU A 31 -6.19 -5.75 3.36
CA LEU A 31 -5.90 -7.19 3.31
C LEU A 31 -7.13 -8.02 3.69
N ASP A 32 -7.91 -7.58 4.67
CA ASP A 32 -9.15 -8.23 5.06
C ASP A 32 -10.28 -8.04 4.04
N ALA A 33 -10.26 -6.96 3.26
CA ALA A 33 -11.21 -6.72 2.17
C ALA A 33 -10.92 -7.53 0.90
N MET A 34 -9.78 -8.21 0.82
CA MET A 34 -9.39 -9.01 -0.36
C MET A 34 -10.42 -10.12 -0.69
N PRO A 35 -10.46 -10.59 -1.95
CA PRO A 35 -11.21 -11.79 -2.32
C PRO A 35 -10.89 -12.99 -1.42
N SER A 36 -11.87 -13.87 -1.18
CA SER A 36 -11.81 -14.92 -0.15
C SER A 36 -10.55 -15.80 -0.19
N VAL A 37 -10.10 -16.18 -1.39
CA VAL A 37 -8.89 -16.98 -1.59
C VAL A 37 -7.64 -16.23 -1.16
N LEU A 38 -7.48 -14.97 -1.60
CA LEU A 38 -6.34 -14.12 -1.26
C LEU A 38 -6.34 -13.75 0.22
N ARG A 39 -7.50 -13.40 0.77
CA ARG A 39 -7.68 -13.11 2.20
C ARG A 39 -7.21 -14.29 3.06
N SER A 40 -7.63 -15.50 2.70
CA SER A 40 -7.24 -16.72 3.43
C SER A 40 -5.74 -16.98 3.32
N ALA A 41 -5.18 -16.88 2.12
CA ALA A 41 -3.74 -17.05 1.88
C ALA A 41 -2.91 -16.02 2.67
N PHE A 42 -3.27 -14.75 2.61
CA PHE A 42 -2.57 -13.68 3.34
C PHE A 42 -2.70 -13.82 4.85
N ARG A 43 -3.86 -14.22 5.38
CA ARG A 43 -4.00 -14.52 6.82
C ARG A 43 -3.10 -15.66 7.27
N VAL A 44 -3.03 -16.74 6.49
CA VAL A 44 -2.15 -17.89 6.79
C VAL A 44 -0.68 -17.46 6.75
N LEU A 45 -0.28 -16.66 5.75
CA LEU A 45 1.09 -16.13 5.67
C LEU A 45 1.40 -15.19 6.83
N ASP A 46 0.51 -14.27 7.18
CA ASP A 46 0.73 -13.29 8.23
C ASP A 46 0.87 -13.97 9.60
N ALA A 47 -0.03 -14.92 9.90
CA ALA A 47 0.03 -15.73 11.12
C ALA A 47 1.25 -16.65 11.15
N GLY A 48 1.52 -17.35 10.04
CA GLY A 48 2.66 -18.27 9.92
C GLY A 48 4.00 -17.56 10.04
N LEU A 49 4.13 -16.33 9.56
CA LEU A 49 5.35 -15.54 9.71
C LEU A 49 5.47 -14.90 11.09
N ALA A 50 4.36 -14.58 11.76
CA ALA A 50 4.36 -14.00 13.10
C ALA A 50 4.94 -14.96 14.16
N VAL A 51 4.74 -16.27 13.99
CA VAL A 51 5.27 -17.29 14.92
C VAL A 51 6.76 -17.60 14.71
N LEU A 52 7.36 -17.14 13.61
CA LEU A 52 8.78 -17.39 13.34
C LEU A 52 9.68 -16.45 14.15
N PRO A 53 10.84 -16.95 14.64
CA PRO A 53 11.86 -16.10 15.25
C PRO A 53 12.29 -14.96 14.33
N ALA A 54 12.57 -13.79 14.90
CA ALA A 54 13.00 -12.59 14.16
C ALA A 54 14.09 -12.83 13.08
N PRO A 55 15.18 -13.59 13.33
CA PRO A 55 16.20 -13.83 12.30
C PRO A 55 15.68 -14.66 11.11
N VAL A 56 14.76 -15.59 11.38
CA VAL A 56 14.13 -16.43 10.33
C VAL A 56 13.12 -15.60 9.54
N ARG A 57 12.30 -14.81 10.25
CA ARG A 57 11.32 -13.89 9.65
C ARG A 57 11.99 -12.89 8.68
N ARG A 58 13.16 -12.38 9.03
CA ARG A 58 13.96 -11.50 8.15
C ARG A 58 14.39 -12.18 6.85
N ARG A 59 14.55 -13.50 6.82
CA ARG A 59 14.93 -14.25 5.61
C ARG A 59 13.74 -14.87 4.88
N ALA A 60 12.56 -14.91 5.51
CA ALA A 60 11.38 -15.55 4.95
C ALA A 60 10.91 -14.93 3.62
N HIS A 61 11.20 -13.65 3.37
CA HIS A 61 10.89 -12.98 2.10
C HIS A 61 11.62 -13.57 0.88
N LEU A 62 12.66 -14.38 1.10
CA LEU A 62 13.36 -15.12 0.04
C LEU A 62 12.58 -16.35 -0.43
N LEU A 63 11.54 -16.77 0.30
CA LEU A 63 10.71 -17.89 -0.09
C LEU A 63 9.71 -17.47 -1.18
N PRO A 64 9.48 -18.32 -2.20
CA PRO A 64 8.44 -18.09 -3.18
C PRO A 64 7.08 -17.98 -2.49
N GLY A 65 6.25 -17.02 -2.94
CA GLY A 65 4.98 -16.68 -2.31
C GLY A 65 5.08 -15.67 -1.16
N VAL A 66 6.06 -15.82 -0.25
CA VAL A 66 6.28 -14.84 0.82
C VAL A 66 6.82 -13.53 0.26
N GLY A 67 7.74 -13.59 -0.70
CA GLY A 67 8.24 -12.39 -1.38
C GLY A 67 7.14 -11.63 -2.11
N GLU A 68 6.16 -12.33 -2.69
CA GLU A 68 4.99 -11.68 -3.32
C GLU A 68 4.06 -11.05 -2.29
N TYR A 69 3.80 -11.74 -1.18
CA TYR A 69 3.05 -11.16 -0.07
C TYR A 69 3.70 -9.89 0.46
N VAL A 70 5.02 -9.89 0.66
CA VAL A 70 5.78 -8.71 1.08
C VAL A 70 5.65 -7.57 0.07
N ARG A 71 5.74 -7.87 -1.24
CA ARG A 71 5.52 -6.87 -2.30
C ARG A 71 4.12 -6.28 -2.25
N VAL A 72 3.08 -7.10 -2.08
CA VAL A 72 1.69 -6.63 -1.94
C VAL A 72 1.55 -5.72 -0.72
N VAL A 73 2.09 -6.11 0.44
CA VAL A 73 2.05 -5.28 1.65
C VAL A 73 2.78 -3.96 1.43
N HIS A 74 3.95 -3.95 0.77
CA HIS A 74 4.65 -2.72 0.41
C HIS A 74 3.81 -1.82 -0.50
N SER A 75 3.19 -2.37 -1.55
CA SER A 75 2.32 -1.61 -2.44
C SER A 75 1.13 -1.02 -1.71
N LEU A 76 0.46 -1.79 -0.84
CA LEU A 76 -0.65 -1.30 -0.02
C LEU A 76 -0.19 -0.22 0.96
N THR A 77 0.98 -0.38 1.58
CA THR A 77 1.56 0.61 2.49
C THR A 77 1.82 1.93 1.76
N ALA A 78 2.41 1.87 0.56
CA ALA A 78 2.66 3.06 -0.24
C ALA A 78 1.36 3.76 -0.64
N VAL A 79 0.38 3.02 -1.16
CA VAL A 79 -0.93 3.58 -1.54
C VAL A 79 -1.62 4.20 -0.34
N SER A 80 -1.68 3.49 0.78
CA SER A 80 -2.31 3.97 2.01
C SER A 80 -1.64 5.23 2.56
N TYR A 81 -0.30 5.25 2.58
CA TYR A 81 0.48 6.42 2.97
C TYR A 81 0.18 7.63 2.10
N TYR A 82 0.21 7.47 0.77
CA TYR A 82 -0.08 8.57 -0.14
C TYR A 82 -1.55 9.00 -0.06
N ASP A 83 -2.50 8.08 0.07
CA ASP A 83 -3.92 8.40 0.26
C ASP A 83 -4.12 9.24 1.52
N LEU A 84 -3.48 8.90 2.64
CA LEU A 84 -3.61 9.63 3.90
C LEU A 84 -2.92 11.00 3.85
N VAL A 85 -1.69 11.09 3.32
CA VAL A 85 -0.95 12.35 3.21
C VAL A 85 -1.56 13.30 2.17
N THR A 86 -2.22 12.76 1.14
CA THR A 86 -2.92 13.57 0.11
C THR A 86 -4.38 13.85 0.45
N ARG A 87 -5.04 13.09 1.33
CA ARG A 87 -6.38 13.46 1.84
C ARG A 87 -6.37 14.79 2.58
N ASP A 88 -5.30 15.08 3.33
CA ASP A 88 -5.10 16.40 3.96
C ASP A 88 -4.71 17.49 2.94
N ARG A 89 -4.31 17.10 1.72
CA ARG A 89 -3.98 18.00 0.61
C ARG A 89 -4.92 17.70 -0.56
N LEU A 90 -6.21 18.01 -0.40
CA LEU A 90 -7.22 18.03 -1.46
C LEU A 90 -6.58 18.37 -2.81
N ILE A 91 -6.38 17.34 -3.64
CA ILE A 91 -5.92 17.51 -5.01
C ILE A 91 -6.98 18.43 -5.66
N PRO A 92 -6.63 19.64 -6.12
CA PRO A 92 -7.61 20.47 -6.80
C PRO A 92 -8.13 19.66 -7.99
N ALA A 93 -9.46 19.58 -8.10
CA ALA A 93 -10.13 18.85 -9.16
C ALA A 93 -9.45 19.18 -10.51
N PRO A 94 -9.29 18.19 -11.42
CA PRO A 94 -8.76 18.46 -12.74
C PRO A 94 -9.52 19.65 -13.31
N ARG A 95 -8.82 20.70 -13.74
CA ARG A 95 -9.47 21.83 -14.40
C ARG A 95 -10.25 21.23 -15.56
N THR A 96 -11.58 21.30 -15.49
CA THR A 96 -12.43 20.90 -16.60
C THR A 96 -11.94 21.67 -17.83
N PRO A 97 -11.73 21.01 -18.98
CA PRO A 97 -11.37 21.70 -20.20
C PRO A 97 -12.59 22.48 -20.70
N ASN A 98 -12.87 23.63 -20.09
CA ASN A 98 -13.76 24.65 -20.65
C ASN A 98 -12.97 25.52 -21.63
N SER A 99 -12.31 24.88 -22.60
CA SER A 99 -11.86 25.56 -23.82
C SER A 99 -12.59 24.90 -24.98
N PRO A 100 -13.57 25.57 -25.60
CA PRO A 100 -14.13 25.08 -26.85
C PRO A 100 -12.97 24.89 -27.83
N GLY A 101 -12.86 23.67 -28.35
CA GLY A 101 -11.79 23.28 -29.26
C GLY A 101 -11.74 24.22 -30.46
N VAL A 102 -10.63 24.95 -30.58
CA VAL A 102 -10.23 25.53 -31.86
C VAL A 102 -9.77 24.34 -32.71
N LEU A 103 -10.72 23.73 -33.41
CA LEU A 103 -10.41 22.90 -34.57
C LEU A 103 -9.77 23.83 -35.59
N ALA A 104 -8.44 23.83 -35.66
CA ALA A 104 -7.72 24.39 -36.78
C ALA A 104 -8.17 23.61 -38.03
N GLN A 105 -9.04 24.23 -38.84
CA GLN A 105 -9.37 23.71 -40.17
C GLN A 105 -8.06 23.60 -40.98
N PRO A 106 -7.78 22.47 -41.63
CA PRO A 106 -6.76 22.45 -42.68
C PRO A 106 -7.26 23.34 -43.83
N ARG A 107 -6.44 24.31 -44.23
CA ARG A 107 -6.72 25.14 -45.41
C ARG A 107 -6.74 24.24 -46.66
N ALA A 108 -7.76 24.44 -47.48
CA ALA A 108 -7.86 23.91 -48.84
C ALA A 108 -6.81 24.54 -49.77
#